data_AF-A0A967PFH3-F1
#
_entry.id   AF-A0A967PFH3-F1
#
_cell.length_a   1.000
_cell.length_b   1.000
_cell.length_c   1.000
_cell.angle_alpha   90.00
_cell.angle_beta   90.00
_cell.angle_gamma   90.00
#
_symmetry.space_group_name_H-M   'P 1'
#
loop_
_entity.id
_entity.type
_entity.pdbx_description
1 polymer ?
#
loop_
_entity_poly.entity_id
_entity_poly.type
_entity_poly.pdbx_seq_one_letter_code
_entity_poly.pdbx_strand_id
1 'polypeptide(L)'
;VVFAGDLIEEGAPPAFGDAYPLEWPETVASLLGHCTGPIVPGHGATVDSAFVDGQHGELVETRRLATERHGQGMTVDDAAEAGGPYPANVLRVAFERAWIHLGGTR
;
A
#
# COMPACT_ATOMS: atom_id res chain seq x y z
N VAL A 1 -8.28 21.78 0.96
CA VAL A 1 -7.37 20.99 1.82
C VAL A 1 -8.06 19.67 2.11
N VAL A 2 -7.36 18.56 1.95
CA VAL A 2 -7.82 17.20 2.28
C VAL A 2 -7.01 16.68 3.45
N PHE A 3 -7.67 16.10 4.45
CA PHE A 3 -6.99 15.38 5.54
C PHE A 3 -7.10 13.89 5.24
N ALA A 4 -6.01 13.29 4.76
CA ALA A 4 -5.99 11.90 4.33
C ALA A 4 -5.81 10.92 5.50
N GLY A 5 -5.22 11.39 6.61
CA GLY A 5 -4.79 10.50 7.69
C GLY A 5 -3.83 9.44 7.16
N ASP A 6 -3.81 8.28 7.81
CA ASP A 6 -2.88 7.19 7.48
C ASP A 6 -3.16 6.50 6.12
N LEU A 7 -4.14 6.97 5.34
CA LEU A 7 -4.24 6.58 3.94
C LEU A 7 -3.04 7.05 3.11
N ILE A 8 -2.39 8.14 3.54
CA ILE A 8 -1.17 8.68 2.95
C ILE A 8 -0.12 8.89 4.04
N GLU A 9 1.07 8.34 3.82
CA GLU A 9 2.21 8.45 4.76
C GLU A 9 3.36 9.25 4.12
N GLU A 10 3.93 10.20 4.86
CA GLU A 10 5.12 10.95 4.45
C GLU A 10 6.22 10.82 5.53
N GLY A 11 7.44 10.50 5.09
CA GLY A 11 8.59 10.29 5.99
C GLY A 11 8.85 8.84 6.39
N ALA A 12 7.94 7.90 6.11
CA ALA A 12 8.14 6.47 6.28
C ALA A 12 7.34 5.66 5.23
N PRO A 13 7.63 4.36 5.04
CA PRO A 13 6.74 3.48 4.28
C PRO A 13 5.35 3.34 4.95
N PRO A 14 4.28 3.07 4.18
CA PRO A 14 2.95 2.85 4.73
C PRO A 14 2.91 1.73 5.78
N ALA A 15 2.12 1.93 6.83
CA ALA A 15 1.94 0.94 7.89
C ALA A 15 0.90 -0.12 7.49
N PHE A 16 1.36 -1.32 7.15
CA PHE A 16 0.46 -2.40 6.70
C PHE A 16 -0.12 -3.29 7.80
N GLY A 17 0.29 -3.15 9.07
CA GLY A 17 0.06 -4.14 10.13
C GLY A 17 -1.39 -4.57 10.35
N ASP A 18 -2.34 -3.65 10.22
CA ASP A 18 -3.78 -3.87 10.30
C ASP A 18 -4.53 -3.48 9.02
N ALA A 19 -3.78 -3.14 7.96
CA ALA A 19 -4.31 -2.66 6.71
C ALA A 19 -4.94 -3.76 5.84
N TYR A 20 -5.51 -3.32 4.73
CA TYR A 20 -6.14 -4.12 3.66
C TYR A 20 -5.41 -3.87 2.34
N PRO A 21 -4.21 -4.47 2.11
CA PRO A 21 -3.34 -4.09 0.99
C PRO A 21 -3.92 -4.36 -0.40
N LEU A 22 -4.91 -5.24 -0.51
CA LEU A 22 -5.56 -5.54 -1.79
C LEU A 22 -6.58 -4.48 -2.17
N GLU A 23 -7.21 -3.83 -1.20
CA GLU A 23 -8.25 -2.81 -1.36
C GLU A 23 -7.75 -1.37 -1.15
N TRP A 24 -6.58 -1.21 -0.52
CA TRP A 24 -5.97 0.09 -0.25
C TRP A 24 -5.73 0.89 -1.55
N PRO A 25 -5.23 0.31 -2.66
CA PRO A 25 -5.01 1.09 -3.88
C PRO A 25 -6.30 1.71 -4.42
N GLU A 26 -7.42 0.97 -4.46
CA GLU A 26 -8.73 1.50 -4.85
C GLU A 26 -9.18 2.66 -3.94
N THR A 27 -8.93 2.52 -2.64
CA THR A 27 -9.28 3.56 -1.66
C THR A 27 -8.50 4.85 -1.94
N VAL A 28 -7.21 4.76 -2.25
CA VAL A 28 -6.40 5.94 -2.60
C VAL A 28 -6.78 6.49 -3.98
N ALA A 29 -7.11 5.63 -4.95
CA ALA A 29 -7.61 6.08 -6.25
C ALA A 29 -8.89 6.93 -6.11
N SER A 30 -9.81 6.52 -5.23
CA SER A 30 -10.99 7.31 -4.92
C SER A 30 -10.65 8.64 -4.23
N LEU A 31 -9.68 8.65 -3.32
CA LEU A 31 -9.21 9.86 -2.63
C LEU A 31 -8.60 10.87 -3.62
N LEU A 32 -7.82 10.41 -4.59
CA LEU A 32 -7.17 11.25 -5.61
C LEU A 32 -8.17 12.16 -6.36
N GLY A 33 -9.39 11.68 -6.61
CA GLY A 33 -10.45 12.49 -7.23
C GLY A 33 -10.87 13.72 -6.40
N HIS A 34 -10.50 13.77 -5.13
CA HIS A 34 -10.79 14.88 -4.20
C HIS A 34 -9.56 15.76 -3.90
N CYS A 35 -8.37 15.38 -4.37
CA CYS A 35 -7.10 16.06 -4.10
C CYS A 35 -6.90 17.34 -4.96
N THR A 36 -7.77 18.34 -4.78
CA THR A 36 -7.74 19.62 -5.54
C THR A 36 -6.91 20.73 -4.87
N GLY A 37 -6.26 20.43 -3.75
CA GLY A 37 -5.43 21.37 -2.99
C GLY A 37 -4.53 20.61 -2.02
N PRO A 38 -3.96 21.28 -0.99
CA PRO A 38 -3.01 20.65 -0.08
C PRO A 38 -3.59 19.43 0.63
N ILE A 39 -2.79 18.38 0.80
CA ILE A 39 -3.15 17.13 1.45
C ILE A 39 -2.33 16.96 2.73
N VAL A 40 -3.01 16.73 3.85
CA VAL A 40 -2.39 16.46 5.14
C VAL A 40 -2.37 14.94 5.35
N PRO A 41 -1.18 14.30 5.30
CA PRO A 41 -1.02 12.87 5.59
C PRO A 41 -1.21 12.58 7.08
N GLY A 42 -1.18 11.30 7.46
CA GLY A 42 -1.19 10.86 8.85
C GLY A 42 0.04 11.37 9.62
N HIS A 43 1.21 11.26 8.99
CA HIS A 43 2.49 11.75 9.48
C HIS A 43 3.27 12.47 8.39
N GLY A 44 4.17 13.36 8.83
CA GLY A 44 5.08 14.10 7.95
C GLY A 44 4.55 15.45 7.49
N ALA A 45 5.12 15.95 6.39
CA ALA A 45 4.78 17.26 5.82
C ALA A 45 3.49 17.23 5.00
N THR A 46 2.85 18.39 4.82
CA THR A 46 1.74 18.53 3.87
C THR A 46 2.25 18.30 2.44
N VAL A 47 1.53 17.47 1.68
CA VAL A 47 1.89 17.05 0.31
C VAL A 47 0.89 17.55 -0.73
N ASP A 48 1.19 17.32 -2.00
CA ASP A 48 0.33 17.62 -3.13
C ASP A 48 -0.25 16.34 -3.79
N SER A 49 -1.12 16.53 -4.78
CA SER A 49 -1.75 15.42 -5.50
C SER A 49 -0.76 14.50 -6.23
N ALA A 50 0.40 15.02 -6.64
CA ALA A 50 1.39 14.22 -7.36
C ALA A 50 2.11 13.25 -6.41
N PHE A 51 2.35 13.66 -5.16
CA PHE A 51 2.82 12.76 -4.11
C PHE A 51 1.84 11.61 -3.87
N VAL A 52 0.54 11.94 -3.73
CA VAL A 52 -0.53 10.95 -3.51
C VAL A 52 -0.61 9.97 -4.68
N ASP A 53 -0.46 10.45 -5.92
CA ASP A 53 -0.46 9.60 -7.13
C ASP A 53 0.76 8.66 -7.18
N GLY A 54 1.95 9.15 -6.78
CA GLY A 54 3.14 8.33 -6.65
C GLY A 54 2.95 7.19 -5.64
N GLN A 55 2.46 7.50 -4.44
CA GLN A 55 2.21 6.48 -3.42
C GLN A 55 1.08 5.52 -3.82
N HIS A 56 0.04 6.01 -4.51
CA HIS A 56 -0.97 5.13 -5.11
C HIS A 56 -0.34 4.10 -6.06
N GLY A 57 0.60 4.53 -6.92
CA GLY A 57 1.34 3.63 -7.80
C GLY A 57 2.13 2.54 -7.05
N GLU A 58 2.80 2.90 -5.96
CA GLU A 58 3.51 1.95 -5.09
C GLU A 58 2.57 0.93 -4.44
N LEU A 59 1.38 1.37 -3.99
CA LEU A 59 0.36 0.49 -3.43
C LEU A 59 -0.20 -0.47 -4.49
N VAL A 60 -0.48 0.02 -5.70
CA VAL A 60 -0.90 -0.82 -6.85
C VAL A 60 0.14 -1.89 -7.14
N GLU A 61 1.41 -1.53 -7.18
CA GLU A 61 2.49 -2.48 -7.44
C GLU A 61 2.62 -3.50 -6.31
N THR A 62 2.50 -3.07 -5.06
CA THR A 62 2.48 -3.97 -3.89
C THR A 62 1.36 -5.00 -4.00
N ARG A 63 0.13 -4.59 -4.34
CA ARG A 63 -0.99 -5.51 -4.57
C ARG A 63 -0.72 -6.49 -5.71
N ARG A 64 -0.19 -5.98 -6.83
CA ARG A 64 0.12 -6.78 -8.02
C ARG A 64 1.12 -7.88 -7.67
N LEU A 65 2.23 -7.53 -7.02
CA LEU A 65 3.26 -8.46 -6.57
C LEU A 65 2.71 -9.48 -5.57
N ALA A 66 1.91 -9.05 -4.60
CA ALA A 66 1.28 -9.96 -3.64
C ALA A 66 0.44 -11.03 -4.35
N THR A 67 -0.43 -10.60 -5.27
CA THR A 67 -1.33 -11.49 -6.00
C THR A 67 -0.57 -12.46 -6.90
N GLU A 68 0.41 -11.96 -7.66
CA GLU A 68 1.24 -12.75 -8.56
C GLU A 68 2.04 -13.82 -7.80
N ARG A 69 2.75 -13.42 -6.75
CA ARG A 69 3.65 -14.30 -5.99
C ARG A 69 2.86 -15.33 -5.18
N HIS A 70 1.68 -14.96 -4.68
CA HIS A 70 0.75 -15.92 -4.08
C HIS A 70 0.31 -16.97 -5.11
N GLY A 71 -0.06 -16.54 -6.32
CA GLY A 71 -0.42 -17.43 -7.41
C GLY A 71 0.71 -18.38 -7.85
N GLN A 72 1.96 -17.96 -7.67
CA GLN A 72 3.16 -18.79 -7.88
C GLN A 72 3.44 -19.78 -6.74
N GLY A 73 2.68 -19.73 -5.65
CA GLY A 73 2.87 -20.59 -4.48
C GLY A 73 4.09 -20.24 -3.63
N MET A 74 4.60 -18.99 -3.74
CA MET A 74 5.72 -18.54 -2.92
C MET A 74 5.31 -18.46 -1.43
N THR A 75 6.29 -18.62 -0.55
CA THR A 75 6.11 -18.22 0.85
C THR A 75 6.10 -16.69 0.95
N VAL A 76 5.52 -16.16 2.04
CA VAL A 76 5.54 -14.71 2.31
C VAL A 76 6.97 -14.16 2.34
N ASP A 77 7.88 -14.87 3.00
CA ASP A 77 9.27 -14.44 3.16
C ASP A 77 9.98 -14.41 1.80
N ASP A 78 9.90 -15.47 1.01
CA ASP A 78 10.48 -15.50 -0.35
C ASP A 78 9.89 -14.41 -1.23
N ALA A 79 8.57 -14.17 -1.12
CA ALA A 79 7.90 -13.14 -1.88
C ALA A 79 8.39 -11.74 -1.50
N ALA A 80 8.61 -11.48 -0.21
CA ALA A 80 9.10 -10.19 0.28
C ALA A 80 10.55 -9.92 -0.10
N GLU A 81 11.42 -10.93 0.03
CA GLU A 81 12.85 -10.85 -0.34
C GLU A 81 13.06 -10.68 -1.85
N ALA A 82 12.10 -11.10 -2.67
CA ALA A 82 12.11 -10.82 -4.11
C ALA A 82 11.96 -9.33 -4.47
N GLY A 83 11.74 -8.45 -3.49
CA GLY A 83 11.77 -6.99 -3.63
C GLY A 83 10.50 -6.38 -4.21
N GLY A 84 10.46 -5.04 -4.23
CA GLY A 84 9.29 -4.26 -4.64
C GLY A 84 9.46 -2.79 -4.25
N PRO A 85 8.36 -2.03 -4.16
CA PRO A 85 8.40 -0.58 -3.90
C PRO A 85 8.84 -0.24 -2.46
N TYR A 86 8.73 -1.18 -1.51
CA TYR A 86 9.11 -0.99 -0.11
C TYR A 86 10.20 -1.97 0.32
N PRO A 87 10.93 -1.70 1.42
CA PRO A 87 11.88 -2.65 2.00
C PRO A 87 11.23 -4.00 2.33
N ALA A 88 12.01 -5.09 2.27
CA ALA A 88 11.51 -6.47 2.44
C ALA A 88 10.74 -6.66 3.75
N ASN A 89 11.18 -6.05 4.86
CA ASN A 89 10.47 -6.16 6.14
C ASN A 89 9.07 -5.53 6.12
N VAL A 90 8.84 -4.49 5.31
CA VAL A 90 7.53 -3.85 5.11
C VAL A 90 6.68 -4.69 4.17
N LEU A 91 7.26 -5.15 3.05
CA LEU A 91 6.58 -6.03 2.09
C LEU A 91 6.14 -7.35 2.72
N ARG A 92 6.94 -7.92 3.64
CA ARG A 92 6.56 -9.11 4.40
C ARG A 92 5.23 -8.89 5.13
N VAL A 93 5.09 -7.78 5.87
CA VAL A 93 3.84 -7.45 6.58
C VAL A 93 2.69 -7.24 5.60
N ALA A 94 2.90 -6.50 4.50
CA ALA A 94 1.88 -6.32 3.47
C ALA A 94 1.42 -7.66 2.87
N PHE A 95 2.36 -8.57 2.59
CA PHE A 95 2.06 -9.88 2.01
C PHE A 95 1.41 -10.83 3.02
N GLU A 96 1.75 -10.78 4.31
CA GLU A 96 1.02 -11.52 5.35
C GLU A 96 -0.46 -11.15 5.36
N ARG A 97 -0.77 -9.85 5.32
CA ARG A 97 -2.15 -9.35 5.24
C ARG A 97 -2.84 -9.80 3.96
N ALA A 98 -2.15 -9.70 2.82
CA ALA A 98 -2.69 -10.14 1.53
C ALA A 98 -2.94 -11.66 1.49
N TRP A 99 -2.05 -12.49 2.03
CA TRP A 99 -2.20 -13.96 2.07
C TRP A 99 -3.42 -14.37 2.89
N ILE A 100 -3.68 -13.70 4.01
CA ILE A 100 -4.89 -13.97 4.80
C ILE A 100 -6.15 -13.75 3.96
N HIS A 101 -6.20 -12.66 3.19
CA HIS A 101 -7.34 -12.36 2.33
C HIS A 101 -7.43 -13.33 1.13
N LEU A 102 -6.32 -13.63 0.46
CA LEU A 102 -6.27 -14.51 -0.72
C LEU A 102 -6.50 -15.99 -0.39
N GLY A 103 -6.05 -16.45 0.77
CA GLY A 103 -6.26 -17.82 1.27
C GLY A 103 -7.58 -18.02 2.01
N GLY A 104 -8.22 -16.93 2.45
CA GLY A 104 -9.45 -16.91 3.22
C GLY A 104 -10.71 -16.76 2.36
N THR A 105 -10.99 -17.71 1.47
CA THR A 105 -12.35 -17.97 0.97
C THR A 105 -12.48 -19.41 0.49
N ARG A 106 -12.68 -20.33 1.43
CA ARG A 106 -13.30 -21.64 1.19
C ARG A 106 -14.26 -21.97 2.32
#